data_AF-A0A816BZN3-F1
#
_entry.id   AF-A0A816BZN3-F1
#
_cell.length_a   1.000
_cell.length_b   1.000
_cell.length_c   1.000
_cell.angle_alpha   90.00
_cell.angle_beta   90.00
_cell.angle_gamma   90.00
#
_symmetry.space_group_name_H-M   'P 1'
#
loop_
_entity.id
_entity.type
_entity.pdbx_description
1 polymer ?
#
loop_
_entity_poly.entity_id
_entity_poly.type
_entity_poly.pdbx_seq_one_letter_code
_entity_poly.pdbx_strand_id
1 'polypeptide(L)'
;MNLEEWRTQLSELRNNIDSAISCNLIKDKRSPIYIIKIEADNAVNQILKKQLSYKVDDRFCLIRGPVQLDCNAMRSIYVGDDDGYGRIRGQQKYSQSRSMLRFKIEKTRSPQALFFGITTSNANLDQRLWSDPATIGWCGDNSIWVHGYHDNIKSQSVDDRFQFGDILQLTLNCDRNQIELYNERTDKTHIQCVDLKETPFPWHFLVGLFSNGDCVTIV
;
A
#
# COMPACT_ATOMS: atom_id res chain seq x y z
N MET A 1 30.59 21.61 2.64
CA MET A 1 29.52 21.65 3.65
C MET A 1 29.65 22.97 4.39
N ASN A 2 28.65 23.85 4.30
CA ASN A 2 28.71 25.22 4.79
C ASN A 2 28.38 25.27 6.30
N LEU A 3 29.05 26.17 7.05
CA LEU A 3 28.77 26.43 8.47
C LEU A 3 27.33 26.90 8.71
N GLU A 4 26.72 27.62 7.77
CA GLU A 4 25.32 28.02 7.88
C GLU A 4 24.36 26.83 7.77
N GLU A 5 24.63 25.93 6.82
CA GLU A 5 23.84 24.72 6.62
C GLU A 5 23.85 23.84 7.88
N TRP A 6 25.01 23.72 8.54
CA TRP A 6 25.15 23.05 9.82
C TRP A 6 24.35 23.72 10.95
N ARG A 7 24.34 25.06 11.00
CA ARG A 7 23.56 25.80 12.02
C ARG A 7 22.07 25.58 11.83
N THR A 8 21.59 25.58 10.59
CA THR A 8 20.18 25.31 10.28
C THR A 8 19.79 23.90 10.70
N GLN A 9 20.57 22.89 10.31
CA GLN A 9 20.30 21.49 10.69
C GLN A 9 20.30 21.27 12.21
N LEU A 10 21.23 21.91 12.94
CA LEU A 10 21.26 21.85 14.40
C LEU A 10 20.06 22.56 15.05
N SER A 11 19.60 23.68 14.47
CA SER A 11 18.42 24.39 14.96
C SER A 11 17.15 23.56 14.74
N GLU A 12 16.99 22.93 13.58
CA GLU A 12 15.86 22.04 13.28
C GLU A 12 15.87 20.81 14.19
N LEU A 13 17.04 20.18 14.37
CA LEU A 13 17.18 19.06 15.28
C LEU A 13 16.80 19.44 16.72
N ARG A 14 17.22 20.62 17.19
CA ARG A 14 16.89 21.11 18.52
C ARG A 14 15.38 21.32 18.68
N ASN A 15 14.73 21.95 17.70
CA ASN A 15 13.28 22.12 17.72
C ASN A 15 12.55 20.76 17.73
N ASN A 16 13.06 19.77 16.99
CA ASN A 16 12.51 18.42 16.99
C ASN A 16 12.68 17.73 18.36
N ILE A 17 13.82 17.90 19.03
CA ILE A 17 14.07 17.35 20.37
C ILE A 17 13.16 18.02 21.41
N ASP A 18 13.08 19.35 21.39
CA ASP A 18 12.27 20.12 22.34
C ASP A 18 10.76 19.84 22.19
N SER A 19 10.33 19.40 21.01
CA SER A 19 8.94 19.01 20.71
C SER A 19 8.63 17.51 20.92
N ALA A 20 9.61 16.70 21.30
CA ALA A 20 9.46 15.25 21.41
C ALA A 20 8.93 14.80 22.79
N ILE A 21 8.04 13.81 22.82
CA ILE A 21 7.56 13.20 24.09
C ILE A 21 8.67 12.34 24.71
N SER A 22 9.43 11.61 23.90
CA SER A 22 10.52 10.78 24.40
C SER A 22 11.71 10.77 23.46
N CYS A 23 12.89 10.81 24.06
CA CYS A 23 14.17 10.61 23.39
C CYS A 23 14.83 9.37 23.97
N ASN A 24 15.01 8.34 23.14
CA ASN A 24 15.69 7.12 23.54
C ASN A 24 17.10 7.11 22.96
N LEU A 25 18.09 6.96 23.85
CA LEU A 25 19.49 6.81 23.46
C LEU A 25 19.76 5.34 23.14
N ILE A 26 20.01 5.02 21.87
CA ILE A 26 20.41 3.67 21.47
C ILE A 26 21.93 3.62 21.47
N LYS A 27 22.49 2.89 22.44
CA LYS A 27 23.94 2.63 22.53
C LYS A 27 24.28 1.44 21.65
N ASP A 28 24.95 1.70 20.53
CA ASP A 28 25.63 0.64 19.79
C ASP A 28 26.98 0.35 20.45
N LYS A 29 27.20 -0.89 20.90
CA LYS A 29 28.47 -1.30 21.53
C LYS A 29 29.63 -1.36 20.53
N ARG A 30 29.35 -1.30 19.23
CA ARG A 30 30.34 -1.44 18.14
C ARG A 30 30.78 -0.10 17.54
N SER A 31 30.13 1.00 17.91
CA SER A 31 30.39 2.33 17.36
C SER A 31 30.44 3.37 18.47
N PRO A 32 31.36 4.34 18.43
CA PRO A 32 31.33 5.48 19.35
C PRO A 32 30.16 6.44 19.06
N ILE A 33 29.36 6.16 18.02
CA ILE A 33 28.24 6.98 17.58
C ILE A 33 26.97 6.56 18.35
N TYR A 34 26.37 7.51 19.06
CA TYR A 34 25.07 7.33 19.68
C TYR A 34 23.96 7.67 18.70
N ILE A 35 23.02 6.74 18.52
CA ILE A 35 21.82 6.99 17.71
C ILE A 35 20.73 7.49 18.66
N ILE A 36 20.23 8.69 18.40
CA ILE A 36 19.10 9.27 19.12
C ILE A 36 17.86 8.96 18.31
N LYS A 37 16.97 8.13 18.87
CA LYS A 37 15.63 7.92 18.29
C LYS A 37 14.69 8.92 18.96
N ILE A 38 14.22 9.88 18.16
CA ILE A 38 13.25 10.89 18.58
C ILE A 38 11.87 10.38 18.21
N GLU A 39 11.01 10.13 19.20
CA GLU A 39 9.61 9.76 18.96
C GLU A 39 8.76 11.02 19.15
N ALA A 40 8.38 11.65 18.03
CA ALA A 40 7.52 12.83 18.02
C ALA A 40 6.15 12.50 18.62
N ASP A 41 5.50 13.51 19.20
CA ASP A 41 4.17 13.39 19.81
C ASP A 41 3.17 12.72 18.85
N ASN A 42 2.83 11.47 19.17
CA ASN A 42 1.90 10.67 18.39
C ASN A 42 0.45 11.12 18.58
N ALA A 43 0.10 11.94 19.57
CA ALA A 43 -1.27 12.42 19.73
C ALA A 43 -1.61 13.46 18.65
N VAL A 44 -0.73 14.43 18.40
CA VAL A 44 -0.93 15.43 17.32
C VAL A 44 -0.79 14.79 15.94
N ASN A 45 0.14 13.84 15.77
CA ASN A 45 0.27 13.08 14.53
C ASN A 45 -0.86 12.07 14.30
N GLN A 46 -1.47 11.49 15.34
CA GLN A 46 -2.68 10.68 15.18
C GLN A 46 -3.90 11.55 14.89
N ILE A 47 -4.02 12.74 15.50
CA ILE A 47 -5.09 13.69 15.19
C ILE A 47 -4.95 14.23 13.75
N LEU A 48 -3.74 14.52 13.28
CA LEU A 48 -3.46 14.94 11.90
C LEU A 48 -3.54 13.78 10.89
N LYS A 49 -3.13 12.55 11.24
CA LYS A 49 -3.32 11.36 10.38
C LYS A 49 -4.78 10.93 10.28
N LYS A 50 -5.59 11.23 11.30
CA LYS A 50 -7.05 11.05 11.30
C LYS A 50 -7.77 12.19 10.58
N GLN A 51 -7.11 13.33 10.38
CA GLN A 51 -7.61 14.43 9.58
C GLN A 51 -7.31 14.19 8.09
N LEU A 52 -8.35 13.72 7.41
CA LEU A 52 -8.60 13.79 5.96
C LEU A 52 -8.00 12.68 5.08
N SER A 53 -8.07 11.41 5.52
CA SER A 53 -8.33 10.36 4.54
C SER A 53 -9.79 10.46 4.13
N TYR A 54 -10.08 10.99 2.94
CA TYR A 54 -11.45 10.99 2.43
C TYR A 54 -11.79 9.54 2.03
N LYS A 55 -12.89 9.02 2.57
CA LYS A 55 -13.49 7.82 2.02
C LYS A 55 -13.93 8.17 0.59
N VAL A 56 -13.30 7.54 -0.38
CA VAL A 56 -13.61 7.78 -1.80
C VAL A 56 -14.73 6.83 -2.22
N ASP A 57 -15.73 7.35 -2.93
CA ASP A 57 -16.69 6.54 -3.68
C ASP A 57 -16.01 6.12 -5.00
N ASP A 58 -15.26 5.02 -4.94
CA ASP A 58 -14.67 4.37 -6.12
C ASP A 58 -15.28 2.98 -6.31
N ARG A 59 -15.16 2.46 -7.53
CA ARG A 59 -15.78 1.22 -8.00
C ARG A 59 -14.81 0.47 -8.87
N PHE A 60 -15.00 -0.83 -9.00
CA PHE A 60 -14.32 -1.58 -10.06
C PHE A 60 -14.82 -1.10 -11.43
N CYS A 61 -13.92 -0.98 -12.41
CA CYS A 61 -14.30 -0.48 -13.73
C CYS A 61 -13.63 -1.26 -14.86
N LEU A 62 -12.30 -1.19 -14.96
CA LEU A 62 -11.57 -1.83 -16.05
C LEU A 62 -11.14 -3.23 -15.65
N ILE A 63 -11.56 -4.22 -16.42
CA ILE A 63 -11.32 -5.64 -16.18
C ILE A 63 -10.43 -6.20 -17.29
N ARG A 64 -9.49 -7.07 -16.90
CA ARG A 64 -8.83 -7.99 -17.81
C ARG A 64 -8.84 -9.41 -17.26
N GLY A 65 -9.17 -10.38 -18.11
CA GLY A 65 -9.32 -11.78 -17.71
C GLY A 65 -10.76 -12.12 -17.30
N PRO A 66 -11.01 -13.36 -16.86
CA PRO A 66 -12.34 -13.86 -16.55
C PRO A 66 -12.81 -13.39 -15.16
N VAL A 67 -13.11 -12.10 -15.04
CA VAL A 67 -13.72 -11.50 -13.85
C VAL A 67 -15.10 -10.98 -14.19
N GLN A 68 -16.06 -11.26 -13.30
CA GLN A 68 -17.39 -10.66 -13.32
C GLN A 68 -17.49 -9.60 -12.23
N LEU A 69 -18.21 -8.52 -12.52
CA LEU A 69 -18.56 -7.48 -11.54
C LEU A 69 -20.05 -7.55 -11.23
N ASP A 70 -20.41 -7.37 -9.97
CA ASP A 70 -21.78 -7.29 -9.47
C ASP A 70 -21.93 -6.14 -8.46
N CYS A 71 -23.12 -5.99 -7.88
CA CYS A 71 -23.43 -4.97 -6.86
C CYS A 71 -23.02 -3.54 -7.27
N ASN A 72 -23.42 -3.11 -8.46
CA ASN A 72 -23.01 -1.81 -9.04
C ASN A 72 -21.49 -1.64 -9.16
N ALA A 73 -20.80 -2.73 -9.50
CA ALA A 73 -19.34 -2.81 -9.62
C ALA A 73 -18.58 -2.57 -8.31
N MET A 74 -19.21 -2.84 -7.18
CA MET A 74 -18.56 -2.83 -5.86
C MET A 74 -17.95 -4.17 -5.51
N ARG A 75 -18.33 -5.24 -6.21
CA ARG A 75 -17.86 -6.59 -5.94
C ARG A 75 -17.39 -7.25 -7.23
N SER A 76 -16.35 -8.04 -7.08
CA SER A 76 -15.63 -8.69 -8.17
C SER A 76 -15.47 -10.17 -7.87
N ILE A 77 -15.69 -11.01 -8.89
CA ILE A 77 -15.63 -12.46 -8.79
C ILE A 77 -14.80 -13.00 -9.93
N TYR A 78 -13.75 -13.76 -9.62
CA TYR A 78 -12.99 -14.48 -10.63
C TYR A 78 -13.72 -15.77 -11.01
N VAL A 79 -14.03 -15.92 -12.29
CA VAL A 79 -14.80 -17.04 -12.86
C VAL A 79 -13.98 -17.88 -13.85
N GLY A 80 -12.68 -17.62 -13.95
CA GLY A 80 -11.76 -18.42 -14.76
C GLY A 80 -11.30 -19.69 -14.08
N ASP A 81 -10.48 -20.45 -14.81
CA ASP A 81 -9.79 -21.62 -14.29
C ASP A 81 -8.60 -21.21 -13.40
N ASP A 82 -8.08 -22.15 -12.61
CA ASP A 82 -7.04 -21.91 -11.60
C ASP A 82 -5.63 -21.64 -12.20
N ASP A 83 -5.46 -21.78 -13.52
CA ASP A 83 -4.20 -21.47 -14.25
C ASP A 83 -4.14 -20.03 -14.78
N GLY A 84 -5.22 -19.27 -14.62
CA GLY A 84 -5.35 -17.89 -15.11
C GLY A 84 -5.24 -16.83 -14.03
N TYR A 85 -5.51 -15.58 -14.41
CA TYR A 85 -5.68 -14.49 -13.47
C TYR A 85 -6.60 -13.42 -14.02
N GLY A 86 -7.24 -12.70 -13.10
CA GLY A 86 -8.06 -11.53 -13.36
C GLY A 86 -7.38 -10.29 -12.80
N ARG A 87 -7.37 -9.20 -13.58
CA ARG A 87 -6.90 -7.86 -13.15
C ARG A 87 -8.07 -6.90 -13.20
N ILE A 88 -8.18 -6.06 -12.18
CA ILE A 88 -9.29 -5.14 -12.03
C ILE A 88 -8.74 -3.79 -11.55
N ARG A 89 -9.08 -2.70 -12.24
CA ARG A 89 -8.77 -1.34 -11.79
C ARG A 89 -9.99 -0.62 -11.25
N GLY A 90 -9.71 0.33 -10.36
CA GLY A 90 -10.67 1.36 -9.95
C GLY A 90 -11.11 2.25 -11.10
N GLN A 91 -12.28 2.89 -10.95
CA GLN A 91 -12.79 3.89 -11.87
C GLN A 91 -12.05 5.22 -11.71
N GLN A 92 -11.73 5.60 -10.46
CA GLN A 92 -11.12 6.87 -10.14
C GLN A 92 -9.63 6.92 -10.51
N LYS A 93 -9.19 8.13 -10.83
CA LYS A 93 -7.80 8.49 -11.11
C LYS A 93 -7.25 9.33 -9.97
N TYR A 94 -6.21 8.86 -9.33
CA TYR A 94 -5.60 9.50 -8.16
C TYR A 94 -4.31 10.21 -8.58
N SER A 95 -4.25 11.53 -8.39
CA SER A 95 -3.03 12.32 -8.70
C SER A 95 -2.66 13.31 -7.59
N GLN A 96 -3.52 13.46 -6.58
CA GLN A 96 -3.43 14.47 -5.53
C GLN A 96 -4.08 13.91 -4.27
N SER A 97 -3.69 14.45 -3.11
CA SER A 97 -4.29 14.14 -1.81
C SER A 97 -4.12 12.70 -1.33
N ARG A 98 -4.69 12.42 -0.16
CA ARG A 98 -4.72 11.11 0.49
C ARG A 98 -6.12 10.49 0.32
N SER A 99 -6.18 9.37 -0.38
CA SER A 99 -7.42 8.61 -0.61
C SER A 99 -7.34 7.25 0.09
N MET A 100 -8.43 6.81 0.70
CA MET A 100 -8.51 5.48 1.35
C MET A 100 -9.62 4.65 0.70
N LEU A 101 -9.27 3.43 0.31
CA LEU A 101 -10.18 2.38 -0.15
C LEU A 101 -10.18 1.25 0.86
N ARG A 102 -11.33 0.63 1.09
CA ARG A 102 -11.45 -0.57 1.93
C ARG A 102 -11.97 -1.72 1.10
N PHE A 103 -11.29 -2.85 1.20
CA PHE A 103 -11.63 -4.08 0.48
C PHE A 103 -11.89 -5.18 1.48
N LYS A 104 -12.94 -5.97 1.25
CA LYS A 104 -13.25 -7.18 2.01
C LYS A 104 -13.00 -8.39 1.13
N ILE A 105 -12.21 -9.34 1.64
CA ILE A 105 -12.02 -10.65 1.00
C ILE A 105 -13.21 -11.52 1.36
N GLU A 106 -14.19 -11.63 0.47
CA GLU A 106 -15.43 -12.37 0.73
C GLU A 106 -15.30 -13.86 0.47
N LYS A 107 -14.44 -14.27 -0.45
CA LYS A 107 -14.19 -15.68 -0.76
C LYS A 107 -12.83 -15.80 -1.42
N THR A 108 -12.06 -16.82 -1.07
CA THR A 108 -10.85 -17.17 -1.78
C THR A 108 -10.42 -18.59 -1.41
N ARG A 109 -9.79 -19.30 -2.34
CA ARG A 109 -9.13 -20.59 -2.05
C ARG A 109 -7.66 -20.42 -1.71
N SER A 110 -7.05 -19.34 -2.20
CA SER A 110 -5.63 -19.04 -2.11
C SER A 110 -5.46 -17.56 -1.75
N PRO A 111 -5.74 -17.16 -0.50
CA PRO A 111 -5.57 -15.77 -0.06
C PRO A 111 -4.18 -15.22 -0.40
N GLN A 112 -3.17 -16.10 -0.36
CA GLN A 112 -1.79 -15.76 -0.68
C GLN A 112 -1.56 -15.23 -2.09
N ALA A 113 -2.40 -15.64 -3.05
CA ALA A 113 -2.24 -15.23 -4.43
C ALA A 113 -2.87 -13.86 -4.70
N LEU A 114 -3.87 -13.43 -3.92
CA LEU A 114 -4.55 -12.16 -4.12
C LEU A 114 -3.56 -11.00 -4.11
N PHE A 115 -3.75 -10.05 -5.02
CA PHE A 115 -2.91 -8.86 -5.14
C PHE A 115 -3.71 -7.58 -4.88
N PHE A 116 -3.12 -6.65 -4.11
CA PHE A 116 -3.66 -5.31 -3.89
C PHE A 116 -2.55 -4.27 -4.06
N GLY A 117 -2.80 -3.24 -4.86
CA GLY A 117 -1.81 -2.21 -5.12
C GLY A 117 -2.30 -1.11 -6.03
N ILE A 118 -1.37 -0.51 -6.77
CA ILE A 118 -1.63 0.54 -7.74
C ILE A 118 -0.92 0.27 -9.07
N THR A 119 -1.34 1.00 -10.09
CA THR A 119 -0.66 1.12 -11.37
C THR A 119 -0.97 2.49 -12.00
N THR A 120 -0.18 2.95 -12.96
CA THR A 120 -0.47 4.20 -13.68
C THR A 120 -1.67 4.04 -14.63
N SER A 121 -2.42 5.12 -14.87
CA SER A 121 -3.61 5.11 -15.74
C SER A 121 -3.32 4.69 -17.17
N ASN A 122 -2.08 4.89 -17.63
CA ASN A 122 -1.66 4.58 -18.99
C ASN A 122 -1.10 3.17 -19.13
N ALA A 123 -0.96 2.42 -18.03
CA ALA A 123 -0.41 1.08 -18.10
C ALA A 123 -1.32 0.13 -18.88
N ASN A 124 -0.71 -0.79 -19.64
CA ASN A 124 -1.42 -1.79 -20.40
C ASN A 124 -1.89 -2.94 -19.50
N LEU A 125 -3.20 -3.13 -19.38
CA LEU A 125 -3.79 -4.23 -18.61
C LEU A 125 -3.51 -5.63 -19.21
N ASP A 126 -3.15 -5.71 -20.50
CA ASP A 126 -2.82 -6.97 -21.17
C ASP A 126 -1.48 -7.55 -20.73
N GLN A 127 -0.58 -6.74 -20.16
CA GLN A 127 0.67 -7.25 -19.61
C GLN A 127 0.39 -8.09 -18.36
N ARG A 128 1.27 -9.05 -18.08
CA ARG A 128 1.16 -9.82 -16.83
C ARG A 128 1.36 -8.89 -15.65
N LEU A 129 0.60 -9.09 -14.58
CA LEU A 129 0.63 -8.23 -13.38
C LEU A 129 2.06 -8.07 -12.84
N TRP A 130 2.83 -9.15 -12.85
CA TRP A 130 4.24 -9.21 -12.43
C TRP A 130 5.26 -8.73 -13.47
N SER A 131 4.83 -8.30 -14.65
CA SER A 131 5.75 -7.80 -15.70
C SER A 131 5.58 -6.31 -15.99
N ASP A 132 4.55 -5.69 -15.41
CA ASP A 132 4.23 -4.29 -15.64
C ASP A 132 5.10 -3.40 -14.73
N PRO A 133 6.05 -2.63 -15.30
CA PRO A 133 6.95 -1.80 -14.51
C PRO A 133 6.22 -0.67 -13.77
N ALA A 134 4.99 -0.35 -14.14
CA ALA A 134 4.21 0.65 -13.42
C ALA A 134 3.45 0.06 -12.22
N THR A 135 3.46 -1.26 -12.01
CA THR A 135 2.69 -1.91 -10.94
C THR A 135 3.49 -1.99 -9.63
N ILE A 136 2.82 -1.60 -8.54
CA ILE A 136 3.36 -1.68 -7.18
C ILE A 136 2.27 -2.19 -6.24
N GLY A 137 2.58 -3.13 -5.36
CA GLY A 137 1.62 -3.60 -4.35
C GLY A 137 2.08 -4.83 -3.58
N TRP A 138 1.11 -5.50 -2.97
CA TRP A 138 1.34 -6.66 -2.11
C TRP A 138 0.50 -7.84 -2.55
N CYS A 139 1.08 -9.03 -2.40
CA CYS A 139 0.34 -10.29 -2.44
C CYS A 139 0.01 -10.76 -1.02
N GLY A 140 -0.97 -11.66 -0.89
CA GLY A 140 -1.40 -12.16 0.41
C GLY A 140 -0.43 -13.08 1.13
N ASP A 141 0.67 -13.50 0.48
CA ASP A 141 1.82 -14.14 1.13
C ASP A 141 2.78 -13.12 1.76
N ASN A 142 2.42 -11.84 1.77
CA ASN A 142 3.22 -10.69 2.20
C ASN A 142 4.36 -10.32 1.26
N SER A 143 4.41 -10.90 0.06
CA SER A 143 5.39 -10.48 -0.91
C SER A 143 5.05 -9.11 -1.49
N ILE A 144 6.10 -8.34 -1.79
CA ILE A 144 5.98 -7.00 -2.35
C ILE A 144 6.39 -7.06 -3.83
N TRP A 145 5.54 -6.49 -4.67
CA TRP A 145 5.83 -6.31 -6.08
C TRP A 145 6.11 -4.84 -6.33
N VAL A 146 7.27 -4.54 -6.91
CA VAL A 146 7.68 -3.17 -7.24
C VAL A 146 8.31 -3.21 -8.63
N HIS A 147 7.69 -2.52 -9.58
CA HIS A 147 8.20 -2.37 -10.95
C HIS A 147 8.47 -3.69 -11.69
N GLY A 148 7.56 -4.67 -11.52
CA GLY A 148 7.71 -6.00 -12.12
C GLY A 148 8.75 -6.89 -11.43
N TYR A 149 9.37 -6.43 -10.34
CA TYR A 149 10.25 -7.23 -9.51
C TYR A 149 9.53 -7.69 -8.24
N HIS A 150 9.79 -8.94 -7.88
CA HIS A 150 9.31 -9.56 -6.65
C HIS A 150 10.44 -9.52 -5.63
N ASP A 151 10.25 -8.78 -4.54
CA ASP A 151 11.13 -8.93 -3.39
C ASP A 151 10.56 -10.00 -2.47
N ASN A 152 11.28 -11.13 -2.40
CA ASN A 152 11.04 -12.16 -1.40
C ASN A 152 11.56 -11.66 -0.05
N ILE A 153 10.89 -10.68 0.55
CA ILE A 153 11.14 -10.31 1.94
C ILE A 153 10.72 -11.49 2.82
N LYS A 154 11.67 -12.40 3.05
CA LYS A 154 11.51 -13.68 3.78
C LYS A 154 11.15 -13.52 5.27
N SER A 155 10.83 -12.33 5.76
CA SER A 155 10.84 -12.03 7.20
C SER A 155 9.50 -11.63 7.82
N GLN A 156 8.37 -11.80 7.14
CA GLN A 156 7.07 -11.50 7.75
C GLN A 156 6.45 -12.75 8.38
N SER A 157 5.81 -12.59 9.54
CA SER A 157 5.19 -13.69 10.26
C SER A 157 4.08 -14.31 9.43
N VAL A 158 3.90 -15.63 9.55
CA VAL A 158 2.80 -16.36 8.90
C VAL A 158 1.42 -15.74 9.22
N ASP A 159 1.31 -15.12 10.39
CA ASP A 159 0.10 -14.45 10.88
C ASP A 159 -0.32 -13.22 10.05
N ASP A 160 0.58 -12.67 9.24
CA ASP A 160 0.36 -11.42 8.48
C ASP A 160 -0.33 -11.67 7.14
N ARG A 161 -0.35 -12.94 6.71
CA ARG A 161 -0.95 -13.36 5.45
C ARG A 161 -2.43 -13.02 5.40
N PHE A 162 -2.93 -12.72 4.21
CA PHE A 162 -4.35 -12.48 4.01
C PHE A 162 -5.17 -13.72 4.35
N GLN A 163 -6.37 -13.50 4.86
CA GLN A 163 -7.33 -14.55 5.16
C GLN A 163 -8.72 -14.19 4.65
N PHE A 164 -9.56 -15.20 4.51
CA PHE A 164 -10.99 -15.01 4.29
C PHE A 164 -11.58 -14.10 5.37
N GLY A 165 -12.38 -13.13 4.95
CA GLY A 165 -13.03 -12.18 5.85
C GLY A 165 -12.18 -10.96 6.23
N ASP A 166 -10.88 -10.94 5.88
CA ASP A 166 -10.03 -9.78 6.14
C ASP A 166 -10.57 -8.53 5.44
N ILE A 167 -10.46 -7.40 6.14
CA ILE A 167 -10.70 -6.07 5.58
C ILE A 167 -9.34 -5.38 5.45
N LEU A 168 -8.99 -5.07 4.22
CA LEU A 168 -7.75 -4.40 3.85
C LEU A 168 -8.05 -2.94 3.49
N GLN A 169 -7.29 -2.01 4.06
CA GLN A 169 -7.36 -0.60 3.73
C GLN A 169 -6.16 -0.23 2.87
N LEU A 170 -6.40 0.12 1.61
CA LEU A 170 -5.38 0.65 0.71
C LEU A 170 -5.47 2.18 0.73
N THR A 171 -4.41 2.82 1.21
CA THR A 171 -4.28 4.27 1.20
C THR A 171 -3.32 4.71 0.11
N LEU A 172 -3.77 5.62 -0.75
CA LEU A 172 -2.97 6.25 -1.80
C LEU A 172 -2.65 7.67 -1.35
N ASN A 173 -1.39 7.92 -1.03
CA ASN A 173 -0.91 9.22 -0.58
C ASN A 173 -0.09 9.87 -1.70
N CYS A 174 -0.78 10.58 -2.59
CA CYS A 174 -0.17 11.19 -3.77
C CYS A 174 0.80 12.31 -3.39
N ASP A 175 0.53 13.04 -2.29
CA ASP A 175 1.37 14.15 -1.85
C ASP A 175 2.74 13.67 -1.33
N ARG A 176 2.82 12.41 -0.87
CA ARG A 176 4.05 11.78 -0.39
C ARG A 176 4.63 10.73 -1.33
N ASN A 177 4.01 10.53 -2.50
CA ASN A 177 4.35 9.47 -3.43
C ASN A 177 4.43 8.09 -2.74
N GLN A 178 3.41 7.75 -1.96
CA GLN A 178 3.38 6.54 -1.14
C GLN A 178 2.04 5.81 -1.25
N ILE A 179 2.10 4.50 -1.09
CA ILE A 179 0.94 3.65 -0.83
C ILE A 179 1.08 2.93 0.51
N GLU A 180 -0.03 2.70 1.19
CA GLU A 180 -0.08 2.01 2.48
C GLU A 180 -1.16 0.92 2.41
N LEU A 181 -0.85 -0.29 2.87
CA LEU A 181 -1.82 -1.38 3.02
C LEU A 181 -1.92 -1.76 4.49
N TYR A 182 -3.08 -1.51 5.08
CA TYR A 182 -3.39 -1.86 6.47
C TYR A 182 -4.37 -3.03 6.53
N ASN A 183 -4.09 -4.05 7.34
CA ASN A 183 -5.01 -5.17 7.56
C ASN A 183 -5.67 -5.04 8.94
N GLU A 184 -7.00 -4.91 8.96
CA GLU A 184 -7.77 -4.70 10.19
C GLU A 184 -7.70 -5.87 11.17
N ARG A 185 -7.48 -7.11 10.70
CA ARG A 185 -7.37 -8.28 11.59
C ARG A 185 -6.03 -8.30 12.32
N THR A 186 -4.94 -8.00 11.62
CA THR A 186 -3.58 -8.15 12.17
C THR A 186 -3.05 -6.87 12.82
N ASP A 187 -3.76 -5.74 12.64
CA ASP A 187 -3.33 -4.40 13.06
C ASP A 187 -1.94 -4.02 12.49
N LYS A 188 -1.64 -4.50 11.27
CA LYS A 188 -0.36 -4.25 10.60
C LYS A 188 -0.54 -3.37 9.39
N THR A 189 0.39 -2.43 9.23
CA THR A 189 0.48 -1.52 8.10
C THR A 189 1.79 -1.75 7.36
N HIS A 190 1.69 -1.95 6.05
CA HIS A 190 2.83 -1.98 5.13
C HIS A 190 2.84 -0.69 4.31
N ILE A 191 4.01 -0.06 4.16
CA ILE A 191 4.16 1.21 3.45
C ILE A 191 5.19 1.01 2.34
N GLN A 192 4.86 1.48 1.14
CA GLN A 192 5.77 1.45 0.00
C GLN A 192 5.86 2.84 -0.63
N CYS A 193 7.10 3.31 -0.83
CA CYS A 193 7.36 4.51 -1.62
C CYS A 193 7.25 4.19 -3.12
N VAL A 194 6.72 5.13 -3.87
CA VAL A 194 6.46 5.02 -5.32
C VAL A 194 7.47 5.89 -6.06
N ASP A 195 8.26 5.30 -6.95
CA ASP A 195 9.06 6.07 -7.89
C ASP A 195 8.16 6.57 -9.03
N LEU A 196 7.96 7.88 -9.11
CA LEU A 196 7.13 8.51 -10.13
C LEU A 196 7.71 8.41 -11.55
N LYS A 197 9.00 8.06 -11.70
CA LYS A 197 9.58 7.82 -13.04
C LYS A 197 9.03 6.55 -13.66
N GLU A 198 8.83 5.51 -12.85
CA GLU A 198 8.36 4.20 -13.27
C GLU A 198 6.82 4.08 -13.15
N THR A 199 6.25 4.67 -12.10
CA THR A 199 4.79 4.69 -11.83
C THR A 199 4.27 6.13 -11.75
N PRO A 200 4.20 6.86 -12.87
CA PRO A 200 3.72 8.24 -12.89
C PRO A 200 2.22 8.34 -12.58
N PHE A 201 1.79 9.51 -12.11
CA PHE A 201 0.37 9.85 -11.99
C PHE A 201 -0.32 9.94 -13.38
N PRO A 202 -1.66 9.79 -13.45
CA PRO A 202 -2.56 9.35 -12.38
C PRO A 202 -2.38 7.87 -12.04
N TRP A 203 -2.65 7.51 -10.80
CA TRP A 203 -2.76 6.12 -10.37
C TRP A 203 -4.21 5.63 -10.43
N HIS A 204 -4.38 4.34 -10.65
CA HIS A 204 -5.58 3.58 -10.28
C HIS A 204 -5.19 2.58 -9.20
N PHE A 205 -6.11 2.25 -8.29
CA PHE A 205 -5.94 1.02 -7.53
C PHE A 205 -6.04 -0.19 -8.48
N LEU A 206 -5.36 -1.28 -8.14
CA LEU A 206 -5.32 -2.52 -8.89
C LEU A 206 -5.55 -3.70 -7.94
N VAL A 207 -6.47 -4.59 -8.30
CA VAL A 207 -6.73 -5.87 -7.64
C VAL A 207 -6.45 -7.02 -8.60
N GLY A 208 -5.76 -8.05 -8.11
CA GLY A 208 -5.49 -9.29 -8.83
C GLY A 208 -6.17 -10.48 -8.16
N LEU A 209 -6.91 -11.28 -8.93
CA LEU A 209 -7.59 -12.50 -8.49
C LEU A 209 -7.05 -13.71 -9.28
N PHE A 210 -6.87 -14.87 -8.65
CA PHE A 210 -6.08 -15.96 -9.24
C PHE A 210 -6.74 -17.33 -9.16
N SER A 211 -7.61 -17.57 -8.17
CA SER A 211 -8.29 -18.85 -8.00
C SER A 211 -9.77 -18.74 -8.31
N ASN A 212 -10.34 -19.78 -8.92
CA ASN A 212 -11.76 -19.84 -9.24
C ASN A 212 -12.62 -19.54 -7.99
N GLY A 213 -13.51 -18.55 -8.13
CA GLY A 213 -14.39 -18.10 -7.07
C GLY A 213 -13.76 -17.15 -6.06
N ASP A 214 -12.53 -16.67 -6.27
CA ASP A 214 -11.99 -15.52 -5.56
C ASP A 214 -12.96 -14.34 -5.70
N CYS A 215 -13.25 -13.68 -4.58
CA CYS A 215 -14.24 -12.62 -4.48
C CYS A 215 -13.78 -11.51 -3.54
N VAL A 216 -13.77 -10.28 -4.05
CA VAL A 216 -13.37 -9.07 -3.31
C VAL A 216 -14.41 -7.98 -3.51
N THR A 217 -14.80 -7.33 -2.41
CA THR A 217 -15.81 -6.26 -2.37
C THR A 217 -15.21 -4.97 -1.80
N ILE A 218 -15.57 -3.80 -2.35
CA ILE A 218 -15.27 -2.48 -1.79
C ILE A 218 -16.31 -2.13 -0.72
N VAL A 219 -15.90 -1.66 0.48
CA VAL A 219 -16.77 -1.44 1.67
C VAL A 219 -16.70 -0.05 2.31
#